data_AF-A0A950N524-F1
#
_entry.id   AF-A0A950N524-F1
#
_cell.length_a   1.000
_cell.length_b   1.000
_cell.length_c   1.000
_cell.angle_alpha   90.00
_cell.angle_beta   90.00
_cell.angle_gamma   90.00
#
_symmetry.space_group_name_H-M   'P 1'
#
loop_
_entity.id
_entity.type
_entity.pdbx_description
1 polymer ?
#
loop_
_entity_poly.entity_id
_entity_poly.type
_entity_poly.pdbx_seq_one_letter_code
_entity_poly.pdbx_strand_id
1 'polypeptide(L)'
;METETTFRLRRAVDAWLTDVQRRGAQLYARNECGDVQYLSFEGRAHVCYNVDLDYTLGEIKLQITDPARSVTGRETIGFTEHNLHALAKRIAPLKEGEACIPVSLLVRLSLLCHAYQRLVADFDKARRIHTSTQTVQAIQRDVDALLTAEEQPGENA
;
A
#
# COMPACT_ATOMS: atom_id res chain seq x y z
N MET A 1 -11.34 -16.54 -14.21
CA MET A 1 -11.31 -16.98 -12.80
C MET A 1 -10.02 -16.40 -12.24
N GLU A 2 -10.08 -15.34 -11.44
CA GLU A 2 -8.86 -14.76 -10.85
C GLU A 2 -8.26 -15.75 -9.86
N THR A 3 -6.94 -15.91 -9.89
CA THR A 3 -6.25 -16.72 -8.88
C THR A 3 -6.14 -15.92 -7.58
N GLU A 4 -6.10 -16.61 -6.44
CA GLU A 4 -5.88 -15.97 -5.13
C GLU A 4 -4.61 -15.09 -5.13
N THR A 5 -3.58 -15.52 -5.86
CA THR A 5 -2.35 -14.76 -6.07
C THR A 5 -2.59 -13.44 -6.80
N THR A 6 -3.36 -13.47 -7.90
CA THR A 6 -3.72 -12.27 -8.67
C THR A 6 -4.50 -11.28 -7.81
N PHE A 7 -5.49 -11.77 -7.04
CA PHE A 7 -6.27 -10.93 -6.13
C PHE A 7 -5.40 -10.25 -5.06
N ARG A 8 -4.50 -11.01 -4.42
CA ARG A 8 -3.56 -10.47 -3.42
C ARG A 8 -2.64 -9.41 -4.03
N LEU A 9 -2.14 -9.64 -5.25
CA LEU A 9 -1.29 -8.68 -5.96
C LEU A 9 -2.04 -7.40 -6.32
N ARG A 10 -3.28 -7.49 -6.81
CA ARG A 10 -4.11 -6.30 -7.09
C ARG A 10 -4.30 -5.45 -5.84
N ARG A 11 -4.66 -6.07 -4.72
CA ARG A 11 -4.79 -5.37 -3.43
C ARG A 11 -3.47 -4.72 -2.97
N ALA A 12 -2.34 -5.40 -3.18
CA ALA A 12 -1.02 -4.84 -2.88
C ALA A 12 -0.69 -3.62 -3.74
N VAL A 13 -1.11 -3.62 -5.02
CA VAL A 13 -0.96 -2.49 -5.92
C VAL A 13 -1.83 -1.32 -5.49
N ASP A 14 -3.07 -1.54 -5.09
CA ASP A 14 -3.95 -0.47 -4.61
C ASP A 14 -3.35 0.20 -3.36
N ALA A 15 -2.87 -0.59 -2.39
CA ALA A 15 -2.19 -0.04 -1.22
C ALA A 15 -0.90 0.72 -1.60
N TRP A 16 -0.12 0.18 -2.54
CA TRP A 16 1.09 0.82 -3.04
C TRP A 16 0.80 2.14 -3.77
N LEU A 17 -0.25 2.19 -4.59
CA LEU A 17 -0.69 3.40 -5.27
C LEU A 17 -0.99 4.52 -4.27
N THR A 18 -1.76 4.18 -3.22
CA THR A 18 -2.06 5.14 -2.17
C THR A 18 -0.81 5.58 -1.42
N ASP A 19 0.13 4.68 -1.14
CA ASP A 19 1.41 5.02 -0.53
C ASP A 19 2.23 5.99 -1.39
N VAL A 20 2.29 5.77 -2.71
CA VAL A 20 2.99 6.63 -3.67
C VAL A 20 2.36 8.03 -3.71
N GLN A 21 1.03 8.11 -3.72
CA GLN A 21 0.30 9.37 -3.70
C GLN A 21 0.47 10.13 -2.38
N ARG A 22 0.40 9.43 -1.23
CA ARG A 22 0.65 10.00 0.11
C ARG A 22 2.06 10.57 0.27
N ARG A 23 3.04 10.02 -0.47
CA ARG A 23 4.41 10.54 -0.55
C ARG A 23 4.57 11.73 -1.52
N GLY A 24 3.50 12.12 -2.21
CA GLY A 24 3.44 13.32 -3.05
C GLY A 24 3.70 13.11 -4.54
N ALA A 25 3.76 11.87 -5.03
CA ALA A 25 3.82 11.64 -6.48
C ALA A 25 2.43 11.73 -7.12
N GLN A 26 2.37 12.34 -8.30
CA GLN A 26 1.12 12.52 -9.03
C GLN A 26 0.94 11.41 -10.05
N LEU A 27 -0.10 10.59 -9.88
CA LEU A 27 -0.57 9.67 -10.91
C LEU A 27 -1.33 10.48 -11.97
N TYR A 28 -0.88 10.44 -13.22
CA TYR A 28 -1.53 11.18 -14.32
C TYR A 28 -2.07 10.29 -15.44
N ALA A 29 -1.71 9.00 -15.47
CA ALA A 29 -2.35 8.02 -16.33
C ALA A 29 -2.45 6.67 -15.63
N ARG A 30 -3.61 6.01 -15.80
CA ARG A 30 -3.86 4.63 -15.40
C ARG A 30 -4.66 3.97 -16.50
N ASN A 31 -4.13 2.89 -17.06
CA ASN A 31 -4.80 2.09 -18.07
C ASN A 31 -4.71 0.61 -17.71
N GLU A 32 -5.69 -0.18 -18.13
CA GLU A 32 -5.74 -1.61 -17.89
C GLU A 32 -6.02 -2.31 -19.22
N CYS A 33 -5.23 -3.33 -19.54
CA CYS A 33 -5.39 -4.16 -20.73
C CYS A 33 -5.21 -5.62 -20.35
N GLY A 34 -6.32 -6.33 -20.15
CA GLY A 34 -6.30 -7.71 -19.65
C GLY A 34 -5.64 -7.80 -18.27
N ASP A 35 -4.60 -8.62 -18.17
CA ASP A 35 -3.83 -8.85 -16.94
C ASP A 35 -2.59 -7.94 -16.83
N VAL A 36 -2.57 -6.83 -17.58
CA VAL A 36 -1.52 -5.80 -17.47
C VAL A 36 -2.15 -4.47 -17.07
N GLN A 37 -1.58 -3.84 -16.04
CA GLN A 37 -1.93 -2.50 -15.62
C GLN A 37 -0.77 -1.55 -15.88
N TYR A 38 -1.07 -0.43 -16.55
CA TYR A 38 -0.12 0.60 -16.95
C TYR A 38 -0.36 1.85 -16.11
N LEU A 39 0.69 2.36 -15.48
CA LEU A 39 0.63 3.49 -14.57
C LEU A 39 1.73 4.48 -14.90
N SER A 40 1.37 5.75 -15.01
CA SER A 40 2.32 6.83 -15.24
C SER A 40 2.28 7.83 -14.10
N PHE A 41 3.45 8.03 -13.48
CA PHE A 41 3.64 8.94 -12.36
C PHE A 41 4.59 10.06 -12.73
N GLU A 42 4.30 11.24 -12.20
CA GLU A 42 5.23 12.34 -12.12
C GLU A 42 5.79 12.38 -10.69
N GLY A 43 7.08 12.10 -10.57
CA GLY A 43 7.82 12.19 -9.33
C GLY A 43 8.43 13.58 -9.13
N ARG A 44 9.29 13.68 -8.12
CA ARG A 44 10.01 14.92 -7.83
C ARG A 44 10.91 15.34 -9.00
N ALA A 45 11.06 16.65 -9.20
CA ALA A 45 11.87 17.23 -10.29
C ALA A 45 11.40 16.83 -11.71
N HIS A 46 10.11 16.55 -11.88
CA HIS A 46 9.50 16.17 -13.16
C HIS A 46 10.07 14.87 -13.75
N VAL A 47 10.65 13.99 -12.92
CA VAL A 47 11.05 12.64 -13.37
C VAL A 47 9.78 11.81 -13.60
N CYS A 48 9.63 11.29 -14.81
CA CYS A 48 8.48 10.48 -15.20
C CYS A 48 8.78 9.00 -15.01
N TYR A 49 7.84 8.29 -14.39
CA TYR A 49 7.90 6.85 -14.19
C TYR A 49 6.71 6.20 -14.90
N ASN A 50 6.98 5.33 -15.86
CA ASN A 50 5.98 4.46 -16.47
C ASN A 50 6.18 3.04 -15.94
N VAL A 51 5.16 2.50 -15.30
CA VAL A 51 5.15 1.22 -14.62
C VAL A 51 4.13 0.32 -15.30
N ASP A 52 4.58 -0.81 -15.83
CA ASP A 52 3.70 -1.86 -16.33
C ASP A 52 3.73 -3.02 -15.34
N LEU A 53 2.57 -3.36 -14.81
CA LEU A 53 2.37 -4.43 -13.84
C LEU A 53 1.72 -5.61 -14.55
N ASP A 54 2.50 -6.65 -14.83
CA ASP A 54 2.04 -7.86 -15.50
C ASP A 54 1.70 -8.93 -14.45
N TYR A 55 0.40 -9.11 -14.20
CA TYR A 55 -0.10 -10.06 -13.19
C TYR A 55 0.03 -11.52 -13.63
N THR A 56 0.16 -11.79 -14.94
CA THR A 56 0.34 -13.14 -15.47
C THR A 56 1.78 -13.60 -15.34
N LEU A 57 2.73 -12.74 -15.74
CA LEU A 57 4.15 -13.02 -15.68
C LEU A 57 4.74 -12.79 -14.28
N GLY A 58 4.05 -12.04 -13.43
CA GLY A 58 4.57 -11.66 -12.13
C GLY A 58 5.78 -10.73 -12.27
N GLU A 59 5.70 -9.78 -13.20
CA GLU A 59 6.77 -8.83 -13.52
C GLU A 59 6.29 -7.39 -13.40
N ILE A 60 7.22 -6.51 -13.03
CA ILE A 60 7.07 -5.05 -13.09
C ILE A 60 8.08 -4.55 -14.12
N LYS A 61 7.60 -3.96 -15.20
CA LYS A 61 8.45 -3.26 -16.17
C LYS A 61 8.41 -1.78 -15.86
N LEU A 62 9.59 -1.17 -15.82
CA LEU A 62 9.73 0.20 -15.39
C LEU A 62 10.58 0.97 -16.38
N GLN A 63 9.98 2.04 -16.92
CA GLN A 63 10.68 3.05 -17.69
C GLN A 63 10.76 4.35 -16.88
N ILE A 64 11.99 4.86 -16.71
CA ILE A 64 12.25 6.13 -16.05
C ILE A 64 12.74 7.12 -17.10
N THR A 65 12.14 8.29 -17.16
CA THR A 65 12.59 9.39 -18.01
C THR A 65 12.93 10.58 -17.13
N ASP A 66 14.22 10.93 -17.10
CA ASP A 66 14.73 12.10 -16.39
C ASP A 66 14.98 13.24 -17.39
N PRO A 67 14.17 14.32 -17.38
CA PRO A 67 14.33 15.43 -18.32
C PRO A 67 15.64 16.19 -18.12
N ALA A 68 16.21 16.20 -16.90
CA ALA A 68 17.45 16.92 -16.62
C ALA A 68 18.68 16.19 -17.15
N ARG A 69 18.61 14.86 -17.30
CA ARG A 69 19.73 14.02 -17.75
C ARG A 69 19.61 13.56 -19.20
N SER A 70 18.46 13.75 -19.85
CA SER A 70 18.18 13.18 -21.18
C SER A 70 18.40 11.65 -21.25
N VAL A 71 18.29 10.96 -20.12
CA VAL A 71 18.48 9.52 -20.02
C VAL A 71 17.13 8.85 -19.82
N THR A 72 16.89 7.80 -20.60
CA THR A 72 15.78 6.87 -20.37
C THR A 72 16.33 5.55 -19.85
N GLY A 73 15.99 5.21 -18.60
CA GLY A 73 16.32 3.92 -18.00
C GLY A 73 15.16 2.94 -18.20
N ARG A 74 15.47 1.66 -18.42
CA ARG A 74 14.48 0.57 -18.45
C ARG A 74 14.97 -0.58 -17.60
N GLU A 75 14.07 -1.13 -16.81
CA GLU A 75 14.34 -2.32 -16.01
C GLU A 75 13.10 -3.20 -15.89
N THR A 76 13.33 -4.47 -15.57
CA THR A 76 12.28 -5.43 -15.25
C THR A 76 12.64 -6.09 -13.94
N ILE A 77 11.70 -6.08 -13.00
CA ILE A 77 11.88 -6.65 -11.66
C ILE A 77 10.70 -7.56 -11.34
N GLY A 78 10.88 -8.49 -10.39
CA GLY A 78 9.79 -9.38 -9.97
C GLY A 78 8.65 -8.62 -9.30
N PHE A 79 7.42 -9.08 -9.50
CA PHE A 79 6.22 -8.49 -8.92
C PHE A 79 5.99 -9.01 -7.50
N THR A 80 6.56 -8.30 -6.53
CA THR A 80 6.46 -8.63 -5.10
C THR A 80 6.10 -7.38 -4.29
N GLU A 81 5.50 -7.56 -3.10
CA GLU A 81 5.24 -6.45 -2.16
C GLU A 81 6.53 -5.68 -1.83
N HIS A 82 7.65 -6.39 -1.68
CA HIS A 82 8.95 -5.78 -1.41
C HIS A 82 9.39 -4.84 -2.54
N ASN A 83 9.27 -5.30 -3.79
CA ASN A 83 9.67 -4.52 -4.97
C ASN A 83 8.73 -3.34 -5.21
N LEU A 84 7.42 -3.49 -4.99
CA LEU A 84 6.49 -2.35 -4.99
C LEU A 84 6.89 -1.31 -3.94
N HIS A 85 7.22 -1.74 -2.72
CA HIS A 85 7.64 -0.83 -1.66
C HIS A 85 8.95 -0.10 -2.00
N ALA A 86 9.94 -0.82 -2.56
CA ALA A 86 11.18 -0.21 -3.03
C ALA A 86 10.91 0.80 -4.17
N LEU A 87 9.99 0.47 -5.07
CA LEU A 87 9.58 1.35 -6.16
C LEU A 87 8.90 2.63 -5.63
N ALA A 88 8.03 2.53 -4.63
CA ALA A 88 7.40 3.72 -4.03
C ALA A 88 8.43 4.71 -3.48
N LYS A 89 9.48 4.21 -2.82
CA LYS A 89 10.59 5.04 -2.32
C LYS A 89 11.37 5.71 -3.45
N ARG A 90 11.45 5.07 -4.63
CA ARG A 90 12.17 5.63 -5.77
C ARG A 90 11.35 6.69 -6.49
N ILE A 91 10.05 6.46 -6.70
CA ILE A 91 9.12 7.40 -7.35
C ILE A 91 8.97 8.66 -6.48
N ALA A 92 8.75 8.47 -5.17
CA ALA A 92 8.50 9.52 -4.21
C ALA A 92 9.44 9.38 -3.00
N PRO A 93 10.71 9.80 -3.14
CA PRO A 93 11.68 9.76 -2.04
C PRO A 93 11.31 10.79 -0.97
N LEU A 94 11.28 10.33 0.28
CA LEU A 94 11.11 11.19 1.45
C LEU A 94 12.45 11.85 1.82
N LYS A 95 12.39 13.02 2.45
CA LYS A 95 13.61 13.64 2.99
C LYS A 95 14.09 12.86 4.21
N GLU A 96 15.37 13.02 4.54
CA GLU A 96 15.90 12.51 5.80
C GLU A 96 15.10 13.08 6.98
N GLY A 97 14.68 12.22 7.90
CA GLY A 97 13.79 12.56 9.02
C GLY A 97 12.29 12.48 8.71
N GLU A 98 11.88 12.35 7.45
CA GLU A 98 10.48 12.09 7.08
C GLU A 98 10.22 10.58 7.00
N ALA A 99 9.15 10.13 7.66
CA ALA A 99 8.66 8.76 7.57
C ALA A 99 7.22 8.76 7.07
N CYS A 100 6.93 7.88 6.10
CA CYS A 100 5.57 7.56 5.69
C CYS A 100 5.32 6.11 6.08
N ILE A 101 4.31 5.89 6.92
CA ILE A 101 3.85 4.56 7.30
C ILE A 101 3.02 4.03 6.13
N PRO A 102 3.40 2.90 5.51
CA PRO A 102 2.59 2.25 4.48
C PRO A 102 1.16 2.00 4.95
N VAL A 103 0.18 2.28 4.10
CA VAL A 103 -1.24 2.00 4.33
C VAL A 103 -1.44 0.54 4.69
N SER A 104 -0.74 -0.37 4.00
CA SER A 104 -0.79 -1.80 4.31
C SER A 104 -0.43 -2.13 5.77
N LEU A 105 0.51 -1.40 6.38
CA LEU A 105 0.86 -1.59 7.79
C LEU A 105 -0.21 -0.99 8.72
N LEU A 106 -0.79 0.16 8.37
CA LEU A 106 -1.90 0.76 9.12
C LEU A 106 -3.13 -0.16 9.13
N VAL A 107 -3.48 -0.74 7.98
CA VAL A 107 -4.57 -1.72 7.86
C VAL A 107 -4.28 -2.98 8.68
N ARG A 108 -3.06 -3.52 8.61
CA ARG A 108 -2.67 -4.68 9.43
C ARG A 108 -2.74 -4.38 10.93
N LEU A 109 -2.34 -3.18 11.35
CA LEU A 109 -2.43 -2.75 12.75
C LEU A 109 -3.89 -2.64 13.21
N SER A 110 -4.76 -2.04 12.38
CA SER A 110 -6.21 -1.96 12.63
C SER A 110 -6.84 -3.34 12.82
N LEU A 111 -6.50 -4.31 11.96
CA LEU A 111 -6.96 -5.70 12.09
C LEU A 111 -6.45 -6.36 13.38
N LEU A 112 -5.20 -6.15 13.77
CA LEU A 112 -4.64 -6.69 15.01
C LEU A 112 -5.31 -6.09 16.25
N CYS A 113 -5.56 -4.78 16.24
CA CYS A 113 -6.30 -4.10 17.31
C CYS A 113 -7.71 -4.68 17.46
N HIS A 114 -8.44 -4.86 16.35
CA HIS A 114 -9.75 -5.51 16.35
C HIS A 114 -9.71 -6.96 16.86
N ALA A 115 -8.79 -7.77 16.35
CA ALA A 115 -8.65 -9.17 16.75
C ALA A 115 -8.32 -9.30 18.24
N TYR A 116 -7.44 -8.44 18.76
CA TYR A 116 -7.11 -8.40 20.19
C TYR A 116 -8.32 -8.03 21.04
N GLN A 117 -9.05 -6.97 20.67
CA GLN A 117 -10.25 -6.55 21.40
C GLN A 117 -11.30 -7.66 21.46
N ARG A 118 -11.51 -8.37 20.34
CA ARG A 118 -12.42 -9.53 20.28
C ARG A 118 -11.96 -10.67 21.20
N LEU A 119 -10.67 -11.01 21.17
CA LEU A 119 -10.11 -12.08 22.01
C LEU A 119 -10.23 -11.75 23.50
N VAL A 120 -10.00 -10.50 23.88
CA VAL A 120 -10.19 -10.05 25.27
C VAL A 120 -11.67 -10.11 25.66
N ALA A 121 -12.58 -9.67 24.79
CA ALA A 121 -14.02 -9.74 25.07
C ALA A 121 -14.50 -11.19 25.27
N ASP A 122 -14.01 -12.13 24.46
CA ASP A 122 -14.31 -13.55 24.60
C ASP A 122 -13.73 -14.12 25.90
N PHE A 123 -12.52 -13.73 26.27
CA PHE A 123 -11.87 -14.13 27.52
C PHE A 123 -12.59 -13.60 28.76
N ASP A 124 -12.92 -12.31 28.76
CA ASP A 124 -13.66 -11.62 29.83
C ASP A 124 -15.02 -12.27 30.05
N LYS A 125 -15.74 -12.57 28.96
CA LYS A 125 -17.02 -13.29 28.99
C LYS A 125 -16.88 -14.68 29.62
N ALA A 126 -15.82 -15.42 29.28
CA ALA A 126 -15.59 -16.75 29.81
C ALA A 126 -15.19 -16.75 31.30
N ARG A 127 -14.42 -15.75 31.73
CA ARG A 127 -13.87 -15.66 33.09
C ARG A 127 -14.67 -14.77 34.05
N ARG A 128 -15.68 -14.05 33.55
CA ARG A 128 -16.46 -13.04 34.30
C ARG A 128 -15.57 -11.99 34.96
N ILE A 129 -14.50 -11.62 34.28
CA ILE A 129 -13.62 -10.52 34.68
C ILE A 129 -13.75 -9.39 33.64
N HIS A 130 -13.21 -8.22 33.97
CA HIS A 130 -13.11 -7.12 33.02
C HIS A 130 -11.66 -6.72 32.85
N THR A 131 -11.13 -6.93 31.65
CA THR A 131 -9.80 -6.54 31.24
C THR A 131 -9.89 -5.25 30.43
N SER A 132 -9.13 -4.23 30.83
CA SER A 132 -9.12 -2.96 30.11
C SER A 132 -8.46 -3.10 28.74
N THR A 133 -9.15 -2.64 27.68
CA THR A 133 -8.64 -2.51 26.31
C THR A 133 -8.44 -1.06 25.89
N GLN A 134 -8.46 -0.11 26.84
CA GLN A 134 -8.44 1.34 26.57
C GLN A 134 -7.27 1.80 25.69
N THR A 135 -6.06 1.30 25.95
CA THR A 135 -4.87 1.65 25.14
C THR A 135 -5.01 1.15 23.71
N VAL A 136 -5.56 -0.04 23.50
CA VAL A 136 -5.76 -0.61 22.17
C VAL A 136 -6.88 0.14 21.43
N GLN A 137 -7.92 0.59 22.13
CA GLN A 137 -8.96 1.45 21.56
C GLN A 137 -8.44 2.84 21.20
N ALA A 138 -7.48 3.40 21.96
CA ALA A 138 -6.82 4.64 21.59
C ALA A 138 -5.99 4.48 20.31
N ILE A 139 -5.15 3.43 20.25
CA ILE A 139 -4.37 3.11 19.04
C ILE A 139 -5.29 2.89 17.84
N GLN A 140 -6.39 2.16 18.00
CA GLN A 140 -7.36 1.92 16.93
C GLN A 140 -7.93 3.24 16.38
N ARG A 141 -8.36 4.15 17.26
CA ARG A 141 -8.87 5.48 16.86
C ARG A 141 -7.82 6.30 16.13
N ASP A 142 -6.57 6.28 16.61
CA ASP A 142 -5.47 7.00 15.96
C ASP A 142 -5.19 6.43 14.56
N VAL A 143 -5.24 5.11 14.40
CA VAL A 143 -5.08 4.43 13.10
C VAL A 143 -6.25 4.77 12.17
N ASP A 144 -7.49 4.72 12.65
CA ASP A 144 -8.68 5.00 11.85
C ASP A 144 -8.73 6.45 11.37
N ALA A 145 -8.17 7.39 12.13
CA ALA A 145 -8.02 8.79 11.72
C ALA A 145 -6.99 8.97 10.57
N LEU A 146 -6.08 8.02 10.39
CA LEU A 146 -5.05 8.02 9.33
C LEU A 146 -5.47 7.22 8.09
N LEU A 147 -6.55 6.45 8.19
CA LEU A 147 -7.13 5.67 7.10
C LEU A 147 -8.31 6.45 6.50
N THR A 148 -8.40 6.47 5.18
CA THR A 148 -9.62 6.86 4.47
C THR A 148 -10.68 5.78 4.66
N ALA A 149 -11.96 6.12 4.42
CA ALA A 149 -13.07 5.17 4.57
C ALA A 149 -12.90 3.90 3.71
N GLU A 150 -12.23 4.00 2.56
CA GLU A 150 -11.95 2.89 1.65
C GLU A 150 -10.81 1.97 2.15
N GLU A 151 -9.95 2.47 3.03
CA GLU A 151 -8.82 1.72 3.60
C GLU A 151 -9.17 1.08 4.94
N GLN A 152 -10.27 1.48 5.59
CA GLN A 152 -10.71 0.88 6.83
C GLN A 152 -11.15 -0.57 6.59
N PRO A 153 -10.73 -1.53 7.44
CA PRO A 153 -11.26 -2.89 7.34
C PRO A 153 -12.77 -2.83 7.60
N GLY A 154 -13.57 -3.11 6.56
CA GLY A 154 -15.03 -3.10 6.67
C GLY A 154 -15.51 -4.04 7.78
N GLU A 155 -16.63 -3.70 8.41
CA GLU A 155 -17.29 -4.38 9.54
C GLU A 155 -17.59 -5.89 9.36
N ASN A 156 -17.14 -6.53 8.28
CA ASN A 156 -17.35 -7.96 8.00
C ASN A 156 -16.01 -8.74 7.92
N ALA A 157 -15.19 -8.63 8.97
CA ALA A 157 -14.06 -9.53 9.23
C ALA A 157 -14.36 -10.49 10.39
#